data_AF-A0A7S1QCZ9-F1
#
_entry.id   AF-A0A7S1QCZ9-F1
#
_cell.length_a   1.000
_cell.length_b   1.000
_cell.length_c   1.000
_cell.angle_alpha   90.00
_cell.angle_beta   90.00
_cell.angle_gamma   90.00
#
_symmetry.space_group_name_H-M   'P 1'
#
loop_
_entity.id
_entity.type
_entity.pdbx_description
1 polymer ?
#
loop_
_entity_poly.entity_id
_entity_poly.type
_entity_poly.pdbx_seq_one_letter_code
_entity_poly.pdbx_strand_id
1 'polypeptide(L)'
;VPAQLDALPERLGELPQAKAQMCQSTLSPQQLVFQRFDADGSGGYNRTELAAFLRHFRNVSHQGQQELWRQADVDGNSEIDVEELLDCVVNPASCVQLHATAGAGAALDQRASQVSPIRDREGPQEESKNRGPLELGQTSRTSLVRAMQKAERRMELLESEQMSEEEVLAKTRSNLTMMRLYLMPDKGLNTNAGAVCLDGSDAGFYFAPAADPTRAGRWIVMIEGGGWCGSASDCLARSFTPKGSSKEWNAVTYRGGIISDDCTANPHFCDYNRVIVNYCDGASLTGDRVKPVILEGASGANRSLYFRGRRILDAVLDTLLTRHGLDQAEQVLLAGCSAGGLSALVHADHVNQRLSAAVPTLTKFRAVPLSGFFLQHNSVENEAVYPEFLHRVAMLANSTWALNRRCLASMPTGKSWSCIFPQVSLAHTETPVFLVNSAMDWWSGLCILWPTSTIQKVAADPSGACGKSQQQVHYACGENVERCTPFEMFAMNQYIRDFSSTLEATESSFLKAGNGAFIHSCHTHCEALDDSWTRIAIHGTTMHQAVLRWWRSDGAPRSSHLYKPCEYGQGGPGGTKWPYQCNPTCMSLPA
;
A
#
# COMPACT_ATOMS: atom_id res chain seq x y z
N VAL A 1 -35.85 -21.40 -41.85
CA VAL A 1 -35.41 -22.04 -43.11
C VAL A 1 -36.12 -21.29 -44.24
N PRO A 2 -35.47 -20.84 -45.32
CA PRO A 2 -34.29 -19.97 -45.46
C PRO A 2 -34.43 -19.06 -46.73
N ALA A 3 -33.30 -18.61 -47.30
CA ALA A 3 -33.06 -18.06 -48.65
C ALA A 3 -33.04 -16.51 -48.76
N GLN A 4 -31.86 -15.88 -48.78
CA GLN A 4 -30.93 -15.61 -49.91
C GLN A 4 -31.08 -14.14 -50.36
N LEU A 5 -30.14 -13.24 -50.03
CA LEU A 5 -28.95 -12.88 -50.85
C LEU A 5 -29.33 -12.38 -52.25
N ASP A 6 -29.32 -11.06 -52.45
CA ASP A 6 -28.35 -10.36 -53.33
C ASP A 6 -28.74 -8.89 -53.57
N ALA A 7 -27.82 -7.98 -53.21
CA ALA A 7 -27.38 -6.80 -54.00
C ALA A 7 -26.64 -5.79 -53.11
N LEU A 8 -25.30 -5.94 -53.06
CA LEU A 8 -24.34 -4.86 -52.77
C LEU A 8 -23.96 -4.19 -54.11
N PRO A 9 -23.47 -2.93 -54.11
CA PRO A 9 -22.01 -2.77 -54.18
C PRO A 9 -21.41 -1.63 -53.33
N GLU A 10 -20.28 -2.00 -52.72
CA GLU A 10 -18.99 -1.30 -52.59
C GLU A 10 -18.91 0.19 -52.21
N ARG A 11 -18.35 0.45 -51.01
CA ARG A 11 -17.09 1.21 -50.79
C ARG A 11 -16.73 1.26 -49.30
N LEU A 12 -15.87 0.32 -48.86
CA LEU A 12 -15.09 0.39 -47.63
C LEU A 12 -13.76 -0.34 -47.88
N GLY A 13 -12.72 0.45 -48.16
CA GLY A 13 -11.30 0.09 -48.09
C GLY A 13 -10.57 1.35 -47.60
N GLU A 14 -9.57 1.32 -46.73
CA GLU A 14 -8.67 0.25 -46.28
C GLU A 14 -8.34 0.52 -44.80
N LEU A 15 -8.53 -0.47 -43.93
CA LEU A 15 -7.97 -0.52 -42.56
C LEU A 15 -6.77 -1.48 -42.61
N PRO A 16 -5.61 -1.16 -41.99
CA PRO A 16 -4.39 -1.90 -42.23
C PRO A 16 -4.49 -3.37 -41.82
N GLN A 17 -4.04 -4.25 -42.71
CA GLN A 17 -3.97 -5.71 -42.61
C GLN A 17 -3.14 -6.25 -41.41
N ALA A 18 -2.62 -5.39 -40.54
CA ALA A 18 -1.84 -5.77 -39.35
C ALA A 18 -2.65 -6.57 -38.31
N LYS A 19 -3.97 -6.34 -38.20
CA LYS A 19 -4.82 -7.06 -37.22
C LYS A 19 -5.26 -8.47 -37.64
N ALA A 20 -5.05 -8.86 -38.90
CA ALA A 20 -5.43 -10.18 -39.40
C ALA A 20 -4.25 -11.17 -39.52
N GLN A 21 -3.01 -10.67 -39.55
CA GLN A 21 -1.81 -11.51 -39.73
C GLN A 21 -1.09 -11.90 -38.43
N MET A 22 -1.45 -11.31 -37.28
CA MET A 22 -0.86 -11.67 -35.97
C MET A 22 -1.60 -12.80 -35.22
N CYS A 23 -2.63 -13.42 -35.80
CA CYS A 23 -3.32 -14.57 -35.20
C CYS A 23 -2.61 -15.93 -35.43
N GLN A 24 -1.34 -15.95 -35.87
CA GLN A 24 -0.59 -17.19 -36.12
C GLN A 24 0.84 -17.21 -35.60
N SER A 25 1.24 -16.26 -34.73
CA SER A 25 2.55 -16.31 -34.07
C SER A 25 2.41 -16.24 -32.56
N THR A 26 3.01 -17.24 -31.90
CA THR A 26 3.08 -17.44 -30.45
C THR A 26 3.75 -16.23 -29.80
N LEU A 27 3.00 -15.46 -29.01
CA LEU A 27 3.54 -14.33 -28.25
C LEU A 27 4.24 -14.85 -26.98
N SER A 28 5.43 -14.32 -26.68
CA SER A 28 6.18 -14.64 -25.46
C SER A 28 5.49 -14.07 -24.21
N PRO A 29 5.73 -14.63 -23.00
CA PRO A 29 5.13 -14.13 -21.76
C PRO A 29 5.37 -12.64 -21.48
N GLN A 30 6.49 -12.10 -21.96
CA GLN A 30 6.82 -10.68 -21.85
C GLN A 30 5.96 -9.81 -22.77
N GLN A 31 5.64 -10.30 -23.97
CA GLN A 31 4.72 -9.65 -24.92
C GLN A 31 3.27 -9.64 -24.41
N LEU A 32 2.88 -10.62 -23.57
CA LEU A 32 1.56 -10.66 -22.92
C LEU A 32 1.42 -9.65 -21.76
N VAL A 33 2.49 -9.40 -21.01
CA VAL A 33 2.52 -8.31 -20.00
C VAL A 33 2.52 -6.96 -20.70
N PHE A 34 3.21 -6.86 -21.83
CA PHE A 34 3.26 -5.66 -22.66
C PHE A 34 1.88 -5.21 -23.15
N GLN A 35 1.12 -6.12 -23.78
CA GLN A 35 -0.24 -5.85 -24.26
C GLN A 35 -1.26 -5.51 -23.16
N ARG A 36 -0.93 -5.73 -21.88
CA ARG A 36 -1.85 -5.44 -20.76
C ARG A 36 -1.83 -3.98 -20.34
N PHE A 37 -0.77 -3.25 -20.66
CA PHE A 37 -0.60 -1.85 -20.26
C PHE A 37 -0.44 -0.90 -21.45
N ASP A 38 -0.24 -1.44 -22.66
CA ASP A 38 -0.41 -0.76 -23.94
C ASP A 38 -1.91 -0.58 -24.18
N ALA A 39 -2.44 0.55 -23.68
CA ALA A 39 -3.86 0.81 -23.61
C ALA A 39 -4.42 1.29 -24.95
N ASP A 40 -3.59 1.87 -25.80
CA ASP A 40 -3.94 2.27 -27.16
C ASP A 40 -3.63 1.22 -28.24
N GLY A 41 -2.87 0.17 -27.89
CA GLY A 41 -2.56 -0.96 -28.77
C GLY A 41 -1.53 -0.62 -29.84
N SER A 42 -0.65 0.34 -29.55
CA SER A 42 0.38 0.86 -30.45
C SER A 42 1.55 -0.09 -30.65
N GLY A 43 1.76 -1.06 -29.75
CA GLY A 43 2.97 -1.88 -29.74
C GLY A 43 4.17 -1.21 -29.05
N GLY A 44 3.96 -0.04 -28.45
CA GLY A 44 4.88 0.75 -27.62
C GLY A 44 4.24 1.08 -26.26
N TYR A 45 5.03 1.49 -25.27
CA TYR A 45 4.51 2.21 -24.11
C TYR A 45 4.76 3.71 -24.28
N ASN A 46 3.70 4.49 -24.33
CA ASN A 46 3.84 5.94 -24.18
C ASN A 46 4.09 6.33 -22.70
N ARG A 47 4.45 7.58 -22.44
CA ARG A 47 4.76 8.08 -21.08
C ARG A 47 3.67 7.81 -20.05
N THR A 48 2.42 7.81 -20.47
CA THR A 48 1.27 7.64 -19.59
C THR A 48 1.07 6.17 -19.22
N GLU A 49 1.26 5.28 -20.19
CA GLU A 49 1.16 3.82 -20.06
C GLU A 49 2.32 3.25 -19.26
N LEU A 50 3.54 3.70 -19.53
CA LEU A 50 4.69 3.34 -18.70
C LEU A 50 4.52 3.84 -17.26
N ALA A 51 4.02 5.07 -17.06
CA ALA A 51 3.74 5.56 -15.71
C ALA A 51 2.62 4.76 -15.02
N ALA A 52 1.60 4.29 -15.75
CA ALA A 52 0.57 3.41 -15.23
C ALA A 52 1.11 2.01 -14.85
N PHE A 53 1.97 1.46 -15.71
CA PHE A 53 2.70 0.21 -15.49
C PHE A 53 3.61 0.28 -14.27
N LEU A 54 4.45 1.32 -14.16
CA LEU A 54 5.41 1.51 -13.07
C LEU A 54 4.74 1.83 -11.73
N ARG A 55 3.58 2.50 -11.72
CA ARG A 55 2.78 2.72 -10.51
C ARG A 55 2.27 1.41 -9.89
N HIS A 56 2.23 0.33 -10.66
CA HIS A 56 1.84 -1.01 -10.19
C HIS A 56 2.99 -1.73 -9.45
N PHE A 57 4.24 -1.34 -9.68
CA PHE A 57 5.44 -1.99 -9.12
C PHE A 57 6.24 -1.03 -8.21
N ARG A 58 5.78 -0.88 -6.95
CA ARG A 58 6.35 0.01 -5.90
C ARG A 58 6.38 1.52 -6.26
N ASN A 59 6.44 2.37 -5.23
CA ASN A 59 6.45 3.84 -5.38
C ASN A 59 7.73 4.34 -6.09
N VAL A 60 7.74 4.33 -7.42
CA VAL A 60 8.75 5.01 -8.24
C VAL A 60 8.44 6.51 -8.27
N SER A 61 9.37 7.35 -7.81
CA SER A 61 9.21 8.82 -7.82
C SER A 61 9.13 9.37 -9.25
N HIS A 62 8.52 10.53 -9.45
CA HIS A 62 8.42 11.17 -10.78
C HIS A 62 9.80 11.38 -11.44
N GLN A 63 10.83 11.68 -10.65
CA GLN A 63 12.20 11.79 -11.14
C GLN A 63 12.80 10.43 -11.53
N GLY A 64 12.45 9.36 -10.80
CA GLY A 64 12.82 7.99 -11.17
C GLY A 64 12.12 7.51 -12.45
N GLN A 65 10.87 7.92 -12.69
CA GLN A 65 10.14 7.63 -13.93
C GLN A 65 10.76 8.34 -15.13
N GLN A 66 11.19 9.60 -14.96
CA GLN A 66 11.88 10.36 -16.02
C GLN A 66 13.25 9.79 -16.37
N GLU A 67 14.00 9.30 -15.38
CA GLU A 67 15.30 8.68 -15.63
C GLU A 67 15.16 7.28 -16.24
N LEU A 68 14.15 6.50 -15.83
CA LEU A 68 13.83 5.22 -16.48
C LEU A 68 13.43 5.43 -17.94
N TRP A 69 12.62 6.45 -18.20
CA TRP A 69 12.23 6.85 -19.55
C TRP A 69 13.46 7.15 -20.41
N ARG A 70 14.35 8.01 -19.91
CA ARG A 70 15.57 8.42 -20.62
C ARG A 70 16.55 7.27 -20.89
N GLN A 71 16.45 6.17 -20.13
CA GLN A 71 17.32 5.00 -20.28
C GLN A 71 16.72 3.91 -21.19
N ALA A 72 15.40 3.86 -21.31
CA ALA A 72 14.70 2.81 -22.02
C ALA A 72 14.20 3.23 -23.41
N ASP A 73 14.01 4.54 -23.66
CA ASP A 73 13.77 5.13 -24.99
C ASP A 73 15.14 5.34 -25.67
N VAL A 74 15.69 4.27 -26.24
CA VAL A 74 17.09 4.21 -26.74
C VAL A 74 17.21 4.91 -28.09
N ASP A 75 16.18 4.82 -28.91
CA ASP A 75 16.15 5.46 -30.23
C ASP A 75 15.64 6.92 -30.20
N GLY A 76 15.10 7.37 -29.07
CA GLY A 76 14.63 8.75 -28.85
C GLY A 76 13.29 9.05 -29.51
N ASN A 77 12.53 8.04 -29.90
CA ASN A 77 11.25 8.18 -30.59
C ASN A 77 10.09 8.58 -29.66
N SER A 78 10.35 8.70 -28.35
CA SER A 78 9.35 9.06 -27.32
C SER A 78 8.26 8.00 -27.09
N GLU A 79 8.57 6.74 -27.42
CA GLU A 79 7.85 5.52 -27.06
C GLU A 79 8.90 4.51 -26.53
N ILE A 80 8.45 3.45 -25.84
CA ILE A 80 9.33 2.35 -25.43
C ILE A 80 8.72 1.06 -25.96
N ASP A 81 9.33 0.46 -26.97
CA ASP A 81 8.80 -0.74 -27.60
C ASP A 81 9.28 -2.03 -26.92
N VAL A 82 8.71 -3.17 -27.35
CA VAL A 82 8.86 -4.45 -26.64
C VAL A 82 10.32 -4.92 -26.64
N GLU A 83 11.08 -4.54 -27.66
CA GLU A 83 12.49 -4.88 -27.84
C GLU A 83 13.37 -4.02 -26.92
N GLU A 84 13.11 -2.71 -26.82
CA GLU A 84 13.76 -1.81 -25.85
C GLU A 84 13.48 -2.19 -24.39
N LEU A 85 12.23 -2.59 -24.09
CA LEU A 85 11.84 -3.05 -22.75
C LEU A 85 12.53 -4.37 -22.37
N LEU A 86 12.64 -5.30 -23.31
CA LEU A 86 13.29 -6.60 -23.10
C LEU A 86 14.80 -6.45 -22.92
N ASP A 87 15.45 -5.58 -23.69
CA ASP A 87 16.90 -5.40 -23.60
C ASP A 87 17.31 -4.77 -22.25
N CYS A 88 16.49 -3.86 -21.72
CA CYS A 88 16.71 -3.23 -20.42
C CYS A 88 16.38 -4.15 -19.22
N VAL A 89 15.51 -5.15 -19.39
CA VAL A 89 15.07 -6.10 -18.33
C VAL A 89 15.92 -7.37 -18.30
N VAL A 90 16.42 -7.82 -19.45
CA VAL A 90 17.13 -9.11 -19.59
C VAL A 90 18.65 -8.95 -19.44
N ASN A 91 19.24 -7.79 -19.79
CA ASN A 91 20.70 -7.60 -19.70
C ASN A 91 21.07 -6.25 -19.04
N PRO A 92 21.33 -6.21 -17.71
CA PRO A 92 21.63 -4.97 -17.00
C PRO A 92 22.94 -4.28 -17.43
N ALA A 93 23.78 -4.92 -18.26
CA ALA A 93 25.08 -4.43 -18.70
C ALA A 93 25.06 -3.76 -20.10
N SER A 94 24.02 -3.94 -20.92
CA SER A 94 23.93 -3.31 -22.27
C SER A 94 23.51 -1.85 -22.23
N CYS A 95 22.95 -1.36 -21.12
CA CYS A 95 22.46 0.01 -20.98
C CYS A 95 23.56 1.07 -20.74
N VAL A 96 24.85 0.76 -20.99
CA VAL A 96 25.98 1.67 -20.71
C VAL A 96 26.91 1.95 -21.90
N GLN A 97 26.75 1.35 -23.08
CA GLN A 97 27.64 1.68 -24.21
C GLN A 97 26.90 1.63 -25.53
N LEU A 98 26.65 2.80 -26.14
CA LEU A 98 26.79 3.06 -27.58
C LEU A 98 26.28 4.47 -27.96
N HIS A 99 27.11 5.49 -27.73
CA HIS A 99 27.19 6.61 -28.67
C HIS A 99 28.67 6.85 -29.00
N ALA A 100 29.24 5.88 -29.70
CA ALA A 100 30.43 6.10 -30.52
C ALA A 100 30.20 5.40 -31.86
N THR A 101 30.27 6.20 -32.92
CA THR A 101 30.42 5.84 -34.33
C THR A 101 29.20 5.29 -35.08
N ALA A 102 28.47 6.22 -35.72
CA ALA A 102 27.99 6.02 -37.09
C ALA A 102 28.32 7.27 -37.94
N GLY A 103 29.35 7.12 -38.78
CA GLY A 103 29.34 7.60 -40.17
C GLY A 103 29.41 9.11 -40.45
N ALA A 104 30.63 9.55 -40.74
CA ALA A 104 30.91 10.72 -41.57
C ALA A 104 30.12 10.71 -42.90
N GLY A 105 29.64 11.88 -43.33
CA GLY A 105 29.08 12.01 -44.67
C GLY A 105 28.27 13.27 -45.02
N ALA A 106 28.72 14.48 -44.64
CA ALA A 106 28.40 15.69 -45.42
C ALA A 106 29.31 16.86 -44.98
N ALA A 107 30.04 17.40 -45.94
CA ALA A 107 30.91 18.56 -45.80
C ALA A 107 30.15 19.89 -46.03
N LEU A 108 30.82 20.99 -45.66
CA LEU A 108 30.54 22.42 -45.94
C LEU A 108 29.56 23.06 -44.95
N ASP A 109 29.85 24.17 -44.26
CA ASP A 109 30.60 25.36 -44.67
C ASP A 109 31.16 26.10 -43.45
N GLN A 110 32.36 26.68 -43.60
CA GLN A 110 33.01 27.55 -42.63
C GLN A 110 32.69 29.01 -42.94
N ARG A 111 32.33 29.80 -41.92
CA ARG A 111 32.63 31.25 -41.81
C ARG A 111 32.45 31.63 -40.33
N ALA A 112 33.53 31.92 -39.61
CA ALA A 112 34.10 33.27 -39.39
C ALA A 112 33.04 34.24 -38.80
N SER A 113 33.22 34.79 -37.58
CA SER A 113 34.30 35.73 -37.29
C SER A 113 34.59 35.90 -35.79
N GLN A 114 35.87 36.13 -35.53
CA GLN A 114 36.51 36.58 -34.29
C GLN A 114 36.11 38.02 -33.92
N VAL A 115 36.04 38.32 -32.61
CA VAL A 115 36.63 39.52 -31.98
C VAL A 115 37.00 39.19 -30.51
N SER A 116 38.25 39.48 -30.13
CA SER A 116 38.83 39.39 -28.77
C SER A 116 39.12 40.82 -28.23
N PRO A 117 39.85 41.03 -27.10
CA PRO A 117 39.41 40.93 -25.70
C PRO A 117 39.78 42.19 -24.86
N ILE A 118 39.14 42.46 -23.70
CA ILE A 118 39.74 43.32 -22.64
C ILE A 118 39.44 42.77 -21.22
N ARG A 119 40.56 42.41 -20.58
CA ARG A 119 40.96 42.20 -19.16
C ARG A 119 40.36 43.20 -18.13
N ASP A 120 40.18 42.99 -16.82
CA ASP A 120 40.77 42.13 -15.78
C ASP A 120 39.80 42.03 -14.57
N ARG A 121 39.76 40.87 -13.87
CA ARG A 121 40.18 40.69 -12.44
C ARG A 121 39.70 39.36 -11.86
N GLU A 122 40.66 38.65 -11.28
CA GLU A 122 40.58 37.28 -10.74
C GLU A 122 39.96 37.19 -9.33
N GLY A 123 39.25 36.09 -9.09
CA GLY A 123 38.88 35.50 -7.79
C GLY A 123 38.41 34.04 -8.03
N PRO A 124 38.84 33.05 -7.23
CA PRO A 124 38.79 31.64 -7.64
C PRO A 124 37.39 31.02 -7.52
N GLN A 125 36.91 30.47 -8.64
CA GLN A 125 35.71 29.64 -8.74
C GLN A 125 36.00 28.16 -8.47
N GLU A 126 34.98 27.53 -7.91
CA GLU A 126 34.77 26.10 -7.66
C GLU A 126 35.19 25.18 -8.82
N GLU A 127 36.02 24.18 -8.52
CA GLU A 127 36.17 23.00 -9.36
C GLU A 127 34.93 22.10 -9.25
N SER A 128 34.11 22.10 -10.30
CA SER A 128 33.13 21.04 -10.56
C SER A 128 33.86 19.74 -10.87
N LYS A 129 33.99 18.86 -9.87
CA LYS A 129 34.36 17.46 -10.12
C LYS A 129 33.14 16.68 -10.59
N ASN A 130 33.19 16.25 -11.85
CA ASN A 130 32.44 15.14 -12.43
C ASN A 130 32.17 14.04 -11.39
N ARG A 131 30.90 13.80 -11.06
CA ARG A 131 30.42 12.54 -10.49
C ARG A 131 29.45 11.93 -11.49
N GLY A 132 29.74 10.70 -11.89
CA GLY A 132 28.96 9.93 -12.85
C GLY A 132 27.53 9.60 -12.38
N PRO A 133 26.73 8.95 -13.24
CA PRO A 133 25.33 8.63 -12.95
C PRO A 133 25.21 7.73 -11.71
N LEU A 134 24.30 8.10 -10.79
CA LEU A 134 23.92 7.30 -9.63
C LEU A 134 23.16 6.04 -10.06
N GLU A 135 23.62 4.87 -9.62
CA GLU A 135 22.99 3.57 -9.88
C GLU A 135 21.63 3.41 -9.17
N LEU A 136 20.65 2.81 -9.89
CA LEU A 136 19.41 2.28 -9.33
C LEU A 136 19.69 1.12 -8.35
N GLY A 137 19.05 1.16 -7.17
CA GLY A 137 19.16 0.10 -6.16
C GLY A 137 18.66 -1.27 -6.63
N GLN A 138 19.53 -2.27 -6.54
CA GLN A 138 19.34 -3.66 -7.00
C GLN A 138 18.08 -4.38 -6.46
N THR A 139 17.49 -3.91 -5.36
CA THR A 139 16.36 -4.53 -4.63
C THR A 139 15.01 -4.51 -5.34
N SER A 140 14.75 -3.56 -6.26
CA SER A 140 13.50 -3.52 -7.03
C SER A 140 13.56 -4.38 -8.30
N ARG A 141 14.76 -4.64 -8.82
CA ARG A 141 14.99 -5.55 -9.96
C ARG A 141 14.83 -7.01 -9.56
N THR A 142 15.29 -7.40 -8.36
CA THR A 142 15.25 -8.80 -7.90
C THR A 142 13.85 -9.31 -7.54
N SER A 143 12.94 -8.42 -7.15
CA SER A 143 11.59 -8.78 -6.70
C SER A 143 10.66 -9.10 -7.87
N LEU A 144 10.77 -8.35 -8.97
CA LEU A 144 10.08 -8.63 -10.23
C LEU A 144 10.57 -9.95 -10.85
N VAL A 145 11.89 -10.13 -10.93
CA VAL A 145 12.52 -11.35 -11.45
C VAL A 145 12.13 -12.59 -10.64
N ARG A 146 12.05 -12.50 -9.31
CA ARG A 146 11.60 -13.63 -8.45
C ARG A 146 10.13 -13.97 -8.62
N ALA A 147 9.25 -12.98 -8.81
CA ALA A 147 7.83 -13.23 -9.09
C ALA A 147 7.65 -13.93 -10.45
N MET A 148 8.42 -13.51 -11.45
CA MET A 148 8.43 -14.13 -12.78
C MET A 148 9.00 -15.55 -12.75
N GLN A 149 10.14 -15.79 -12.09
CA GLN A 149 10.73 -17.13 -11.94
C GLN A 149 9.90 -18.09 -11.07
N LYS A 150 9.05 -17.56 -10.18
CA LYS A 150 8.11 -18.35 -9.38
C LYS A 150 6.86 -18.70 -10.19
N ALA A 151 6.42 -17.81 -11.09
CA ALA A 151 5.38 -18.11 -12.07
C ALA A 151 5.87 -19.15 -13.09
N GLU A 152 7.12 -19.04 -13.54
CA GLU A 152 7.80 -19.96 -14.47
C GLU A 152 7.89 -21.38 -13.89
N ARG A 153 8.43 -21.54 -12.67
CA ARG A 153 8.47 -22.85 -11.98
C ARG A 153 7.09 -23.45 -11.69
N ARG A 154 6.08 -22.60 -11.50
CA ARG A 154 4.70 -23.04 -11.28
C ARG A 154 4.04 -23.49 -12.59
N MET A 155 4.46 -22.93 -13.73
CA MET A 155 4.08 -23.40 -15.06
C MET A 155 4.76 -24.74 -15.40
N GLU A 156 6.04 -24.90 -15.10
CA GLU A 156 6.77 -26.18 -15.29
C GLU A 156 6.13 -27.34 -14.49
N LEU A 157 5.66 -27.05 -13.26
CA LEU A 157 4.93 -28.01 -12.44
C LEU A 157 3.55 -28.37 -13.02
N LEU A 158 2.86 -27.43 -13.67
CA LEU A 158 1.54 -27.65 -14.29
C LEU A 158 1.65 -28.32 -15.67
N GLU A 159 2.74 -28.11 -16.39
CA GLU A 159 3.10 -28.85 -17.61
C GLU A 159 3.41 -30.33 -17.32
N SER A 160 3.94 -30.63 -16.12
CA SER A 160 4.20 -32.01 -15.69
C SER A 160 2.93 -32.84 -15.45
N GLU A 161 1.75 -32.19 -15.33
CA GLU A 161 0.45 -32.85 -15.11
C GLU A 161 -0.34 -33.17 -16.40
N GLN A 162 0.30 -33.16 -17.58
CA GLN A 162 -0.37 -33.44 -18.87
C GLN A 162 -1.60 -32.55 -19.15
N MET A 163 -1.59 -31.32 -18.65
CA MET A 163 -2.62 -30.34 -18.95
C MET A 163 -2.35 -29.68 -20.30
N SER A 164 -3.39 -29.45 -21.10
CA SER A 164 -3.26 -28.75 -22.37
C SER A 164 -2.87 -27.28 -22.16
N GLU A 165 -2.09 -26.72 -23.09
CA GLU A 165 -1.65 -25.32 -23.06
C GLU A 165 -2.84 -24.35 -23.02
N GLU A 166 -3.98 -24.73 -23.62
CA GLU A 166 -5.24 -23.98 -23.61
C GLU A 166 -5.95 -24.03 -22.23
N GLU A 167 -5.87 -25.14 -21.49
CA GLU A 167 -6.37 -25.25 -20.11
C GLU A 167 -5.47 -24.52 -19.10
N VAL A 168 -4.15 -24.54 -19.31
CA VAL A 168 -3.18 -23.75 -18.54
C VAL A 168 -3.42 -22.27 -18.79
N LEU A 169 -3.57 -21.85 -20.05
CA LEU A 169 -3.95 -20.47 -20.40
C LEU A 169 -5.33 -20.11 -19.84
N ALA A 170 -6.32 -20.99 -19.84
CA ALA A 170 -7.64 -20.71 -19.26
C ALA A 170 -7.61 -20.61 -17.73
N LYS A 171 -6.83 -21.44 -17.03
CA LYS A 171 -6.59 -21.33 -15.57
C LYS A 171 -5.76 -20.10 -15.19
N THR A 172 -4.86 -19.65 -16.08
CA THR A 172 -3.95 -18.52 -15.85
C THR A 172 -4.55 -17.18 -16.31
N ARG A 173 -5.40 -17.18 -17.35
CA ARG A 173 -6.16 -16.01 -17.85
C ARG A 173 -7.41 -15.69 -17.02
N SER A 174 -7.91 -16.60 -16.16
CA SER A 174 -9.23 -16.43 -15.51
C SER A 174 -9.28 -16.20 -13.99
N ASN A 175 -8.18 -16.25 -13.23
CA ASN A 175 -8.28 -16.40 -11.76
C ASN A 175 -7.91 -15.20 -10.86
N LEU A 176 -7.66 -14.00 -11.39
CA LEU A 176 -7.54 -12.78 -10.56
C LEU A 176 -8.64 -11.79 -10.93
N THR A 177 -9.66 -11.70 -10.08
CA THR A 177 -10.79 -10.79 -10.23
C THR A 177 -10.38 -9.42 -9.71
N MET A 178 -10.30 -8.45 -10.61
CA MET A 178 -10.09 -7.05 -10.24
C MET A 178 -11.30 -6.52 -9.46
N MET A 179 -11.07 -5.76 -8.40
CA MET A 179 -12.11 -5.06 -7.64
C MET A 179 -12.43 -3.74 -8.33
N ARG A 180 -13.71 -3.44 -8.55
CA ARG A 180 -14.16 -2.24 -9.27
C ARG A 180 -14.43 -1.09 -8.31
N LEU A 181 -14.12 0.13 -8.73
CA LEU A 181 -14.39 1.33 -7.96
C LEU A 181 -15.89 1.69 -7.99
N TYR A 182 -16.43 2.01 -6.83
CA TYR A 182 -17.78 2.55 -6.64
C TYR A 182 -17.67 3.88 -5.89
N LEU A 183 -17.85 4.98 -6.61
CA LEU A 183 -18.03 6.31 -6.02
C LEU A 183 -19.46 6.46 -5.49
N MET A 184 -19.64 7.29 -4.46
CA MET A 184 -20.93 7.50 -3.79
C MET A 184 -21.44 8.95 -3.92
N PRO A 185 -21.72 9.46 -5.13
CA PRO A 185 -22.18 10.83 -5.34
C PRO A 185 -23.52 11.13 -4.63
N ASP A 186 -24.37 10.12 -4.44
CA ASP A 186 -25.62 10.21 -3.67
C ASP A 186 -25.39 10.29 -2.16
N LYS A 187 -24.15 10.22 -1.71
CA LYS A 187 -23.70 10.43 -0.32
C LYS A 187 -22.74 11.62 -0.19
N GLY A 188 -22.51 12.37 -1.28
CA GLY A 188 -21.54 13.46 -1.37
C GLY A 188 -21.89 14.70 -0.54
N LEU A 189 -21.16 15.79 -0.78
CA LEU A 189 -21.18 17.00 0.06
C LEU A 189 -22.58 17.63 0.23
N ASN A 190 -23.40 17.58 -0.83
CA ASN A 190 -24.74 18.19 -0.86
C ASN A 190 -25.84 17.28 -0.31
N THR A 191 -25.48 16.28 0.49
CA THR A 191 -26.39 15.30 1.06
C THR A 191 -26.29 15.30 2.58
N ASN A 192 -27.25 14.65 3.25
CA ASN A 192 -27.19 14.51 4.72
C ASN A 192 -25.99 13.66 5.19
N ALA A 193 -25.47 12.78 4.33
CA ALA A 193 -24.29 11.97 4.64
C ALA A 193 -23.02 12.83 4.65
N GLY A 194 -22.75 13.58 3.59
CA GLY A 194 -21.55 14.40 3.47
C GLY A 194 -20.26 13.58 3.48
N ALA A 195 -20.28 12.42 2.83
CA ALA A 195 -19.18 11.47 2.71
C ALA A 195 -18.26 11.87 1.54
N VAL A 196 -17.31 12.76 1.84
CA VAL A 196 -16.37 13.31 0.85
C VAL A 196 -14.93 13.24 1.35
N CYS A 197 -13.99 13.14 0.40
CA CYS A 197 -12.56 13.21 0.68
C CYS A 197 -12.13 14.61 1.17
N LEU A 198 -10.86 14.77 1.56
CA LEU A 198 -10.30 16.04 2.05
C LEU A 198 -10.59 17.23 1.11
N ASP A 199 -10.53 17.02 -0.21
CA ASP A 199 -10.79 18.06 -1.22
C ASP A 199 -12.28 18.28 -1.55
N GLY A 200 -13.18 17.51 -0.96
CA GLY A 200 -14.62 17.56 -1.20
C GLY A 200 -15.12 16.69 -2.35
N SER A 201 -14.26 15.94 -3.03
CA SER A 201 -14.67 14.93 -4.01
C SER A 201 -15.42 13.77 -3.35
N ASP A 202 -16.32 13.13 -4.09
CA ASP A 202 -17.13 12.02 -3.58
C ASP A 202 -16.23 10.85 -3.17
N ALA A 203 -16.44 10.34 -1.96
CA ALA A 203 -15.72 9.16 -1.49
C ALA A 203 -16.29 7.88 -2.12
N GLY A 204 -15.59 6.76 -1.91
CA GLY A 204 -15.95 5.49 -2.51
C GLY A 204 -15.16 4.31 -1.95
N PHE A 205 -15.38 3.15 -2.56
CA PHE A 205 -14.76 1.89 -2.18
C PHE A 205 -14.56 1.03 -3.42
N TYR A 206 -13.64 0.07 -3.37
CA TYR A 206 -13.58 -1.01 -4.35
C TYR A 206 -14.36 -2.23 -3.89
N PHE A 207 -15.01 -2.91 -4.83
CA PHE A 207 -15.76 -4.13 -4.53
C PHE A 207 -15.61 -5.19 -5.63
N ALA A 208 -15.49 -6.45 -5.20
CA ALA A 208 -15.67 -7.63 -6.04
C ALA A 208 -16.55 -8.64 -5.27
N PRO A 209 -17.63 -9.16 -5.90
CA PRO A 209 -18.46 -10.17 -5.27
C PRO A 209 -17.71 -11.50 -5.13
N ALA A 210 -18.18 -12.35 -4.21
CA ALA A 210 -17.74 -13.74 -4.15
C ALA A 210 -18.04 -14.44 -5.49
N ALA A 211 -17.07 -15.18 -6.03
CA ALA A 211 -17.23 -15.88 -7.31
C ALA A 211 -18.23 -17.05 -7.19
N ASP A 212 -18.25 -17.73 -6.04
CA ASP A 212 -19.19 -18.80 -5.72
C ASP A 212 -20.44 -18.21 -5.01
N PRO A 213 -21.64 -18.29 -5.61
CA PRO A 213 -22.87 -17.79 -4.99
C PRO A 213 -23.20 -18.45 -3.64
N THR A 214 -22.74 -19.68 -3.39
CA THR A 214 -22.92 -20.35 -2.09
C THR A 214 -22.12 -19.69 -0.96
N ARG A 215 -21.21 -18.78 -1.32
CA ARG A 215 -20.37 -18.00 -0.40
C ARG A 215 -20.78 -16.53 -0.33
N ALA A 216 -21.92 -16.16 -0.91
CA ALA A 216 -22.41 -14.78 -0.94
C ALA A 216 -22.58 -14.14 0.46
N GLY A 217 -22.76 -14.95 1.50
CA GLY A 217 -22.84 -14.48 2.90
C GLY A 217 -21.48 -14.17 3.56
N ARG A 218 -20.34 -14.33 2.88
CA ARG A 218 -18.99 -14.16 3.47
C ARG A 218 -18.31 -12.90 2.95
N TRP A 219 -17.79 -12.09 3.86
CA TRP A 219 -17.31 -10.75 3.55
C TRP A 219 -15.98 -10.45 4.22
N ILE A 220 -15.05 -9.88 3.46
CA ILE A 220 -13.87 -9.20 3.99
C ILE A 220 -13.94 -7.72 3.62
N VAL A 221 -13.94 -6.87 4.64
CA VAL A 221 -13.93 -5.41 4.50
C VAL A 221 -12.56 -4.91 4.92
N MET A 222 -11.73 -4.54 3.96
CA MET A 222 -10.37 -4.03 4.17
C MET A 222 -10.37 -2.50 4.15
N ILE A 223 -9.90 -1.85 5.20
CA ILE A 223 -9.70 -0.40 5.22
C ILE A 223 -8.29 -0.09 4.71
N GLU A 224 -8.20 0.74 3.68
CA GLU A 224 -6.92 1.17 3.13
C GLU A 224 -6.12 2.02 4.14
N GLY A 225 -4.79 1.90 4.13
CA GLY A 225 -3.88 2.75 4.89
C GLY A 225 -3.30 3.91 4.08
N GLY A 226 -2.30 4.59 4.65
CA GLY A 226 -1.52 5.62 3.95
C GLY A 226 -1.11 6.82 4.81
N GLY A 227 -0.80 6.62 6.10
CA GLY A 227 -0.39 7.69 7.01
C GLY A 227 -1.50 8.72 7.32
N TRP A 228 -1.11 9.87 7.85
CA TRP A 228 -2.03 10.92 8.32
C TRP A 228 -1.52 12.30 7.91
N CYS A 229 -2.34 13.33 8.11
CA CYS A 229 -1.92 14.72 8.03
C CYS A 229 -2.21 15.44 9.36
N GLY A 230 -1.19 16.09 9.92
CA GLY A 230 -1.23 16.63 11.30
C GLY A 230 -1.42 18.14 11.39
N SER A 231 -1.46 18.85 10.26
CA SER A 231 -1.74 20.28 10.19
C SER A 231 -2.62 20.61 8.99
N ALA A 232 -3.26 21.77 9.00
CA ALA A 232 -4.14 22.16 7.91
C ALA A 232 -3.38 22.31 6.58
N SER A 233 -2.14 22.81 6.60
CA SER A 233 -1.27 22.88 5.43
C SER A 233 -0.91 21.50 4.87
N ASP A 234 -0.59 20.55 5.75
CA ASP A 234 -0.24 19.19 5.34
C ASP A 234 -1.45 18.48 4.74
N CYS A 235 -2.62 18.66 5.36
CA CYS A 235 -3.87 18.12 4.84
C CYS A 235 -4.27 18.77 3.51
N LEU A 236 -3.96 20.06 3.32
CA LEU A 236 -4.14 20.72 2.03
C LEU A 236 -3.23 20.11 0.96
N ALA A 237 -1.94 19.93 1.25
CA ALA A 237 -1.01 19.28 0.32
C ALA A 237 -1.50 17.87 -0.04
N ARG A 238 -1.93 17.10 0.96
CA ARG A 238 -2.51 15.76 0.79
C ARG A 238 -3.80 15.76 -0.03
N SER A 239 -4.62 16.80 0.04
CA SER A 239 -5.87 16.92 -0.72
C SER A 239 -5.67 16.90 -2.24
N PHE A 240 -4.45 17.19 -2.73
CA PHE A 240 -4.10 17.12 -4.14
C PHE A 240 -3.61 15.73 -4.59
N THR A 241 -3.74 14.71 -3.75
CA THR A 241 -3.21 13.37 -3.99
C THR A 241 -4.35 12.34 -3.94
N PRO A 242 -4.15 11.12 -4.46
CA PRO A 242 -5.12 10.02 -4.30
C PRO A 242 -5.46 9.68 -2.84
N LYS A 243 -4.69 10.17 -1.86
CA LYS A 243 -4.92 10.00 -0.43
C LYS A 243 -5.71 11.12 0.24
N GLY A 244 -6.16 12.11 -0.54
CA GLY A 244 -7.04 13.18 -0.11
C GLY A 244 -8.10 13.58 -1.15
N SER A 245 -8.11 12.94 -2.33
CA SER A 245 -9.05 13.15 -3.41
C SER A 245 -9.32 11.84 -4.16
N SER A 246 -10.56 11.65 -4.63
CA SER A 246 -10.95 10.51 -5.45
C SER A 246 -10.76 10.71 -6.95
N LYS A 247 -10.37 11.91 -7.39
CA LYS A 247 -10.29 12.29 -8.81
C LYS A 247 -9.34 11.44 -9.65
N GLU A 248 -8.28 10.94 -9.00
CA GLU A 248 -7.22 10.15 -9.65
C GLU A 248 -7.26 8.67 -9.22
N TRP A 249 -8.41 8.19 -8.72
CA TRP A 249 -8.56 6.77 -8.40
C TRP A 249 -8.75 5.93 -9.66
N ASN A 250 -8.00 4.86 -9.76
CA ASN A 250 -8.14 3.89 -10.84
C ASN A 250 -9.54 3.26 -10.81
N ALA A 251 -10.10 2.95 -11.97
CA ALA A 251 -11.41 2.28 -12.06
C ALA A 251 -11.41 0.87 -11.45
N VAL A 252 -10.23 0.25 -11.35
CA VAL A 252 -10.05 -1.09 -10.81
C VAL A 252 -8.79 -1.19 -9.96
N THR A 253 -8.78 -2.13 -9.02
CA THR A 253 -7.61 -2.44 -8.19
C THR A 253 -7.51 -3.93 -7.90
N TYR A 254 -6.30 -4.36 -7.51
CA TYR A 254 -6.02 -5.67 -6.96
C TYR A 254 -5.15 -5.54 -5.70
N ARG A 255 -5.30 -6.48 -4.77
CA ARG A 255 -4.50 -6.60 -3.55
C ARG A 255 -4.22 -8.07 -3.25
N GLY A 256 -3.00 -8.36 -2.83
CA GLY A 256 -2.56 -9.70 -2.44
C GLY A 256 -2.93 -10.06 -1.00
N GLY A 257 -2.29 -11.11 -0.48
CA GLY A 257 -2.39 -11.51 0.92
C GLY A 257 -3.81 -11.87 1.34
N ILE A 258 -4.23 -11.42 2.53
CA ILE A 258 -5.52 -11.80 3.16
C ILE A 258 -6.79 -11.42 2.36
N ILE A 259 -6.70 -10.49 1.41
CA ILE A 259 -7.82 -10.08 0.53
C ILE A 259 -7.66 -10.57 -0.91
N SER A 260 -6.63 -11.37 -1.21
CA SER A 260 -6.49 -11.97 -2.53
C SER A 260 -7.57 -13.02 -2.80
N ASP A 261 -8.04 -13.13 -4.03
CA ASP A 261 -8.87 -14.23 -4.52
C ASP A 261 -8.03 -15.39 -5.11
N ASP A 262 -6.70 -15.27 -5.13
CA ASP A 262 -5.84 -16.42 -5.38
C ASP A 262 -5.86 -17.33 -4.14
N CYS A 263 -6.61 -18.43 -4.20
CA CYS A 263 -6.68 -19.42 -3.13
C CYS A 263 -5.35 -20.11 -2.80
N THR A 264 -4.29 -19.87 -3.59
CA THR A 264 -2.93 -20.31 -3.26
C THR A 264 -2.28 -19.35 -2.26
N ALA A 265 -2.46 -18.05 -2.48
CA ALA A 265 -1.98 -17.00 -1.60
C ALA A 265 -2.91 -16.79 -0.40
N ASN A 266 -4.22 -17.05 -0.57
CA ASN A 266 -5.25 -16.85 0.45
C ASN A 266 -6.22 -18.05 0.54
N PRO A 267 -5.76 -19.22 1.01
CA PRO A 267 -6.55 -20.45 0.97
C PRO A 267 -7.90 -20.42 1.68
N HIS A 268 -8.13 -19.47 2.60
CA HIS A 268 -9.37 -19.42 3.35
C HIS A 268 -10.32 -18.28 2.99
N PHE A 269 -9.80 -17.10 2.65
CA PHE A 269 -10.63 -15.92 2.39
C PHE A 269 -10.75 -15.58 0.90
N CYS A 270 -10.17 -16.39 0.01
CA CYS A 270 -10.20 -16.15 -1.45
C CYS A 270 -11.60 -16.12 -2.06
N ASP A 271 -12.56 -16.81 -1.44
CA ASP A 271 -13.94 -16.96 -1.92
C ASP A 271 -14.93 -15.98 -1.25
N TYR A 272 -14.42 -14.96 -0.56
CA TYR A 272 -15.25 -13.95 0.12
C TYR A 272 -15.65 -12.84 -0.85
N ASN A 273 -16.75 -12.15 -0.57
CA ASN A 273 -16.98 -10.82 -1.09
C ASN A 273 -15.87 -9.90 -0.56
N ARG A 274 -15.22 -9.15 -1.45
CA ARG A 274 -14.08 -8.32 -1.10
C ARG A 274 -14.44 -6.86 -1.23
N VAL A 275 -14.15 -6.10 -0.18
CA VAL A 275 -14.31 -4.65 -0.16
C VAL A 275 -12.97 -4.00 0.24
N ILE A 276 -12.57 -2.95 -0.47
CA ILE A 276 -11.54 -2.02 0.00
C ILE A 276 -12.19 -0.65 0.23
N VAL A 277 -12.27 -0.21 1.47
CA VAL A 277 -12.70 1.14 1.83
C VAL A 277 -11.55 2.09 1.53
N ASN A 278 -11.74 3.00 0.57
CA ASN A 278 -10.66 3.92 0.18
C ASN A 278 -10.45 4.99 1.25
N TYR A 279 -9.19 5.21 1.59
CA TYR A 279 -8.79 6.11 2.64
C TYR A 279 -8.39 7.47 2.07
N CYS A 280 -9.26 8.48 2.27
CA CYS A 280 -9.02 9.85 1.78
C CYS A 280 -9.33 10.97 2.78
N ASP A 281 -9.49 10.66 4.07
CA ASP A 281 -9.78 11.66 5.12
C ASP A 281 -8.53 12.13 5.89
N GLY A 282 -7.42 11.40 5.80
CA GLY A 282 -6.16 11.74 6.47
C GLY A 282 -6.15 11.53 7.99
N ALA A 283 -7.17 10.86 8.55
CA ALA A 283 -7.37 10.70 10.00
C ALA A 283 -7.81 9.29 10.42
N SER A 284 -7.37 8.23 9.73
CA SER A 284 -7.84 6.83 9.95
C SER A 284 -9.37 6.65 9.95
N LEU A 285 -10.09 7.40 9.11
CA LEU A 285 -11.55 7.44 9.09
C LEU A 285 -12.20 7.93 10.41
N THR A 286 -11.43 8.57 11.29
CA THR A 286 -11.96 9.04 12.58
C THR A 286 -12.58 10.44 12.52
N GLY A 287 -12.31 11.22 11.47
CA GLY A 287 -12.78 12.61 11.41
C GLY A 287 -14.30 12.76 11.23
N ASP A 288 -14.92 13.68 11.98
CA ASP A 288 -16.32 14.09 11.77
C ASP A 288 -16.52 15.60 12.07
N ARG A 289 -15.87 16.44 11.27
CA ARG A 289 -16.07 17.90 11.37
C ARG A 289 -17.28 18.34 10.58
N VAL A 290 -18.32 18.85 11.25
CA VAL A 290 -19.53 19.39 10.59
C VAL A 290 -19.22 20.54 9.62
N LYS A 291 -18.30 21.44 9.95
CA LYS A 291 -17.88 22.55 9.09
C LYS A 291 -16.48 22.29 8.52
N PRO A 292 -16.24 22.60 7.23
CA PRO A 292 -14.90 22.50 6.65
C PRO A 292 -13.93 23.46 7.34
N VAL A 293 -12.64 23.12 7.29
CA VAL A 293 -11.57 24.06 7.62
C VAL A 293 -11.30 24.90 6.38
N ILE A 294 -11.36 26.23 6.52
CA ILE A 294 -11.10 27.17 5.42
C ILE A 294 -9.67 27.66 5.52
N LEU A 295 -8.91 27.54 4.43
CA LEU A 295 -7.55 28.05 4.30
C LEU A 295 -7.52 29.10 3.20
N GLU A 296 -6.89 30.23 3.49
CA GLU A 296 -6.62 31.26 2.48
C GLU A 296 -5.54 30.73 1.52
N GLY A 297 -5.88 30.63 0.23
CA GLY A 297 -4.92 30.25 -0.79
C GLY A 297 -3.95 31.39 -1.09
N ALA A 298 -2.74 31.05 -1.53
CA ALA A 298 -1.73 32.04 -1.96
C ALA A 298 -2.21 32.96 -3.09
N SER A 299 -3.22 32.54 -3.87
CA SER A 299 -3.89 33.33 -4.90
C SER A 299 -5.09 34.16 -4.41
N GLY A 300 -5.35 34.21 -3.10
CA GLY A 300 -6.52 34.84 -2.49
C GLY A 300 -7.81 34.00 -2.54
N ALA A 301 -7.79 32.83 -3.19
CA ALA A 301 -8.94 31.93 -3.24
C ALA A 301 -8.96 31.00 -2.01
N ASN A 302 -10.06 31.03 -1.25
CA ASN A 302 -10.25 30.14 -0.12
C ASN A 302 -10.37 28.67 -0.57
N ARG A 303 -9.72 27.77 0.17
CA ARG A 303 -9.81 26.31 0.01
C ARG A 303 -10.51 25.71 1.21
N SER A 304 -11.46 24.81 0.97
CA SER A 304 -12.16 24.07 2.01
C SER A 304 -11.56 22.68 2.16
N LEU A 305 -11.24 22.30 3.40
CA LEU A 305 -10.82 20.95 3.76
C LEU A 305 -11.90 20.25 4.57
N TYR A 306 -12.22 19.01 4.17
CA TYR A 306 -13.28 18.20 4.75
C TYR A 306 -12.72 17.00 5.51
N PHE A 307 -12.91 16.98 6.83
CA PHE A 307 -12.54 15.84 7.67
C PHE A 307 -13.78 15.00 7.95
N ARG A 308 -14.07 14.06 7.04
CA ARG A 308 -15.33 13.31 6.97
C ARG A 308 -15.17 11.80 7.08
N GLY A 309 -14.03 11.33 7.57
CA GLY A 309 -13.70 9.92 7.71
C GLY A 309 -14.83 9.03 8.23
N ARG A 310 -15.49 9.44 9.32
CA ARG A 310 -16.57 8.67 9.91
C ARG A 310 -17.80 8.58 9.00
N ARG A 311 -18.12 9.67 8.30
CA ARG A 311 -19.22 9.72 7.33
C ARG A 311 -18.91 8.87 6.11
N ILE A 312 -17.65 8.83 5.67
CA ILE A 312 -17.20 7.94 4.59
C ILE A 312 -17.45 6.49 5.00
N LEU A 313 -16.97 6.07 6.16
CA LEU A 313 -17.16 4.70 6.64
C LEU A 313 -18.64 4.32 6.71
N ASP A 314 -19.46 5.17 7.32
CA ASP A 314 -20.90 4.94 7.46
C ASP A 314 -21.60 4.86 6.09
N ALA A 315 -21.26 5.76 5.15
CA ALA A 315 -21.82 5.76 3.81
C ALA A 315 -21.42 4.53 2.98
N VAL A 316 -20.18 4.04 3.13
CA VAL A 316 -19.75 2.79 2.49
C VAL A 316 -20.54 1.62 3.03
N LEU A 317 -20.67 1.49 4.35
CA LEU A 317 -21.46 0.41 4.96
C LEU A 317 -22.92 0.47 4.52
N ASP A 318 -23.55 1.64 4.52
CA ASP A 318 -24.93 1.82 4.07
C ASP A 318 -25.10 1.43 2.59
N THR A 319 -24.13 1.76 1.74
CA THR A 319 -24.16 1.42 0.31
C THR A 319 -23.99 -0.08 0.11
N LEU A 320 -23.09 -0.72 0.84
CA LEU A 320 -22.90 -2.17 0.79
C LEU A 320 -24.15 -2.93 1.24
N LEU A 321 -24.77 -2.47 2.33
CA LEU A 321 -26.02 -3.04 2.86
C LEU A 321 -27.17 -2.90 1.85
N THR A 322 -27.31 -1.74 1.22
CA THR A 322 -28.50 -1.45 0.40
C THR A 322 -28.35 -1.86 -1.08
N ARG A 323 -27.13 -2.00 -1.59
CA ARG A 323 -26.89 -2.21 -3.04
C ARG A 323 -26.00 -3.41 -3.39
N HIS A 324 -25.28 -3.99 -2.43
CA HIS A 324 -24.29 -5.03 -2.72
C HIS A 324 -24.50 -6.34 -1.95
N GLY A 325 -25.56 -6.46 -1.15
CA GLY A 325 -25.94 -7.72 -0.50
C GLY A 325 -25.29 -7.96 0.87
N LEU A 326 -24.66 -6.93 1.48
CA LEU A 326 -24.11 -7.06 2.83
C LEU A 326 -25.22 -7.27 3.88
N ASP A 327 -26.47 -6.92 3.57
CA ASP A 327 -27.65 -7.15 4.40
C ASP A 327 -28.01 -8.64 4.57
N GLN A 328 -27.42 -9.52 3.76
CA GLN A 328 -27.54 -10.98 3.83
C GLN A 328 -26.25 -11.65 4.33
N ALA A 329 -25.31 -10.88 4.90
CA ALA A 329 -24.06 -11.44 5.37
C ALA A 329 -24.26 -12.40 6.55
N GLU A 330 -23.53 -13.51 6.54
CA GLU A 330 -23.41 -14.46 7.65
C GLU A 330 -22.13 -14.20 8.44
N GLN A 331 -21.04 -13.88 7.73
CA GLN A 331 -19.71 -13.71 8.29
C GLN A 331 -19.04 -12.49 7.70
N VAL A 332 -18.53 -11.62 8.56
CA VAL A 332 -17.80 -10.41 8.17
C VAL A 332 -16.49 -10.31 8.93
N LEU A 333 -15.39 -10.25 8.18
CA LEU A 333 -14.06 -9.97 8.67
C LEU A 333 -13.73 -8.50 8.37
N LEU A 334 -13.64 -7.67 9.40
CA LEU A 334 -13.13 -6.31 9.26
C LEU A 334 -11.61 -6.36 9.35
N ALA A 335 -10.90 -5.89 8.34
CA ALA A 335 -9.45 -5.79 8.32
C ALA A 335 -9.02 -4.39 7.88
N GLY A 336 -7.75 -4.10 8.02
CA GLY A 336 -7.16 -2.87 7.51
C GLY A 336 -5.66 -2.91 7.71
N CYS A 337 -4.93 -2.15 6.90
CA CYS A 337 -3.48 -2.06 7.07
C CYS A 337 -2.96 -0.66 7.40
N SER A 338 -1.92 -0.57 8.25
CA SER A 338 -1.28 0.70 8.61
C SER A 338 -2.29 1.64 9.29
N ALA A 339 -2.45 2.88 8.82
CA ALA A 339 -3.53 3.77 9.23
C ALA A 339 -4.93 3.14 9.09
N GLY A 340 -5.13 2.25 8.12
CA GLY A 340 -6.35 1.45 7.96
C GLY A 340 -6.45 0.32 8.99
N GLY A 341 -5.33 -0.23 9.45
CA GLY A 341 -5.28 -1.19 10.54
C GLY A 341 -5.66 -0.54 11.87
N LEU A 342 -5.16 0.67 12.11
CA LEU A 342 -5.63 1.50 13.21
C LEU A 342 -7.14 1.77 13.08
N SER A 343 -7.60 2.14 11.89
CA SER A 343 -9.02 2.37 11.58
C SER A 343 -9.90 1.14 11.89
N ALA A 344 -9.46 -0.06 11.48
CA ALA A 344 -10.17 -1.31 11.73
C ALA A 344 -10.30 -1.59 13.24
N LEU A 345 -9.29 -1.24 14.04
CA LEU A 345 -9.34 -1.38 15.49
C LEU A 345 -10.27 -0.35 16.15
N VAL A 346 -10.08 0.95 15.85
CA VAL A 346 -10.84 2.03 16.52
C VAL A 346 -12.31 2.04 16.12
N HIS A 347 -12.67 1.50 14.95
CA HIS A 347 -14.04 1.38 14.49
C HIS A 347 -14.65 -0.02 14.69
N ALA A 348 -13.91 -1.00 15.22
CA ALA A 348 -14.36 -2.39 15.33
C ALA A 348 -15.77 -2.50 15.97
N ASP A 349 -15.96 -1.92 17.15
CA ASP A 349 -17.23 -1.96 17.87
C ASP A 349 -18.35 -1.23 17.14
N HIS A 350 -18.04 -0.11 16.47
CA HIS A 350 -19.03 0.64 15.71
C HIS A 350 -19.54 -0.15 14.50
N VAL A 351 -18.62 -0.71 13.71
CA VAL A 351 -18.98 -1.52 12.54
C VAL A 351 -19.75 -2.76 12.98
N ASN A 352 -19.29 -3.44 14.03
CA ASN A 352 -19.99 -4.59 14.60
C ASN A 352 -21.42 -4.23 15.00
N GLN A 353 -21.61 -3.17 15.81
CA GLN A 353 -22.93 -2.74 16.26
C GLN A 353 -23.86 -2.38 15.10
N ARG A 354 -23.36 -1.67 14.08
CA ARG A 354 -24.14 -1.33 12.90
C ARG A 354 -24.58 -2.58 12.14
N LEU A 355 -23.66 -3.52 11.89
CA LEU A 355 -23.99 -4.72 11.12
C LEU A 355 -24.88 -5.67 11.92
N SER A 356 -24.63 -5.89 13.22
CA SER A 356 -25.52 -6.70 14.05
C SER A 356 -26.94 -6.13 14.13
N ALA A 357 -27.10 -4.80 14.06
CA ALA A 357 -28.41 -4.18 14.04
C ALA A 357 -29.11 -4.28 12.68
N ALA A 358 -28.34 -4.22 11.58
CA ALA A 358 -28.89 -4.17 10.22
C ALA A 358 -29.00 -5.54 9.53
N VAL A 359 -28.26 -6.55 10.00
CA VAL A 359 -28.07 -7.85 9.31
C VAL A 359 -28.50 -9.00 10.23
N PRO A 360 -29.76 -9.44 10.18
CA PRO A 360 -30.27 -10.50 11.05
C PRO A 360 -29.57 -11.86 10.86
N THR A 361 -28.97 -12.09 9.69
CA THR A 361 -28.24 -13.33 9.35
C THR A 361 -26.81 -13.35 9.88
N LEU A 362 -26.30 -12.25 10.43
CA LEU A 362 -24.91 -12.13 10.85
C LEU A 362 -24.63 -13.01 12.08
N THR A 363 -23.87 -14.08 11.88
CA THR A 363 -23.48 -15.01 12.94
C THR A 363 -22.05 -14.78 13.42
N LYS A 364 -21.19 -14.16 12.60
CA LYS A 364 -19.78 -13.94 12.95
C LYS A 364 -19.26 -12.59 12.46
N PHE A 365 -18.85 -11.73 13.38
CA PHE A 365 -18.11 -10.50 13.09
C PHE A 365 -16.84 -10.47 13.93
N ARG A 366 -15.67 -10.25 13.31
CA ARG A 366 -14.39 -10.02 14.03
C ARG A 366 -13.49 -9.06 13.27
N ALA A 367 -12.50 -8.51 13.97
CA ALA A 367 -11.56 -7.54 13.42
C ALA A 367 -10.11 -8.07 13.39
N VAL A 368 -9.38 -7.75 12.33
CA VAL A 368 -7.96 -8.07 12.15
C VAL A 368 -7.19 -6.81 11.73
N PRO A 369 -6.74 -6.00 12.70
CA PRO A 369 -5.80 -4.90 12.46
C PRO A 369 -4.45 -5.45 11.97
N LEU A 370 -3.99 -5.01 10.81
CA LEU A 370 -2.70 -5.38 10.21
C LEU A 370 -1.74 -4.20 10.29
N SER A 371 -0.57 -4.38 10.90
CA SER A 371 0.46 -3.33 11.04
C SER A 371 -0.11 -1.99 11.54
N GLY A 372 -1.15 -2.05 12.38
CA GLY A 372 -1.95 -0.90 12.83
C GLY A 372 -1.78 -0.60 14.32
N PHE A 373 -0.99 -1.39 15.03
CA PHE A 373 -0.71 -1.23 16.46
C PHE A 373 0.57 -0.41 16.67
N PHE A 374 0.47 0.90 16.43
CA PHE A 374 1.54 1.86 16.67
C PHE A 374 1.60 2.27 18.14
N LEU A 375 2.73 2.04 18.82
CA LEU A 375 2.88 2.39 20.23
C LEU A 375 2.86 3.91 20.44
N GLN A 376 2.18 4.37 21.49
CA GLN A 376 2.35 5.73 22.02
C GLN A 376 3.67 5.75 22.79
N HIS A 377 4.76 5.95 22.05
CA HIS A 377 6.12 5.83 22.54
C HIS A 377 6.93 7.06 22.13
N ASN A 378 7.93 7.41 22.94
CA ASN A 378 8.84 8.53 22.66
C ASN A 378 9.99 8.07 21.76
N SER A 379 10.66 9.00 21.07
CA SER A 379 11.89 8.65 20.35
C SER A 379 13.01 8.16 21.29
N VAL A 380 14.13 7.69 20.73
CA VAL A 380 15.31 7.37 21.55
C VAL A 380 15.90 8.58 22.27
N GLU A 381 15.68 9.79 21.75
CA GLU A 381 16.02 11.05 22.40
C GLU A 381 14.99 11.43 23.48
N ASN A 382 14.02 10.57 23.75
CA ASN A 382 12.92 10.76 24.68
C ASN A 382 11.95 11.89 24.28
N GLU A 383 11.76 12.12 22.98
CA GLU A 383 10.82 13.12 22.46
C GLU A 383 9.47 12.50 22.10
N ALA A 384 8.36 13.13 22.51
CA ALA A 384 7.00 12.67 22.24
C ALA A 384 6.50 13.01 20.83
N VAL A 385 7.32 12.77 19.79
CA VAL A 385 7.05 13.28 18.43
C VAL A 385 5.82 12.63 17.80
N TYR A 386 5.72 11.29 17.82
CA TYR A 386 4.54 10.56 17.33
C TYR A 386 3.29 10.80 18.20
N PRO A 387 3.37 10.75 19.56
CA PRO A 387 2.23 11.07 20.39
C PRO A 387 1.62 12.45 20.11
N GLU A 388 2.45 13.49 19.99
CA GLU A 388 1.98 14.84 19.67
C GLU A 388 1.48 14.96 18.23
N PHE A 389 2.04 14.20 17.29
CA PHE A 389 1.52 14.15 15.93
C PHE A 389 0.10 13.59 15.89
N LEU A 390 -0.14 12.42 16.52
CA LEU A 390 -1.47 11.80 16.51
C LEU A 390 -2.49 12.60 17.34
N HIS A 391 -2.04 13.30 18.39
CA HIS A 391 -2.83 14.32 19.08
C HIS A 391 -3.33 15.40 18.11
N ARG A 392 -2.43 16.00 17.31
CA ARG A 392 -2.82 17.02 16.31
C ARG A 392 -3.77 16.46 15.26
N VAL A 393 -3.55 15.24 14.77
CA VAL A 393 -4.47 14.57 13.84
C VAL A 393 -5.87 14.48 14.44
N ALA A 394 -6.00 13.97 15.67
CA ALA A 394 -7.28 13.79 16.34
C ALA A 394 -8.02 15.11 16.59
N MET A 395 -7.29 16.15 16.99
CA MET A 395 -7.85 17.48 17.25
C MET A 395 -8.24 18.19 15.96
N LEU A 396 -7.38 18.14 14.93
CA LEU A 396 -7.66 18.74 13.63
C LEU A 396 -8.87 18.09 12.98
N ALA A 397 -8.96 16.76 12.97
CA ALA A 397 -10.05 16.02 12.35
C ALA A 397 -11.34 15.96 13.20
N ASN A 398 -11.31 16.47 14.44
CA ASN A 398 -12.41 16.33 15.41
C ASN A 398 -12.85 14.86 15.58
N SER A 399 -11.90 14.00 15.93
CA SER A 399 -12.09 12.56 15.92
C SER A 399 -13.02 12.02 17.01
N THR A 400 -13.36 12.82 18.02
CA THR A 400 -14.09 12.41 19.22
C THR A 400 -15.36 11.60 18.91
N TRP A 401 -16.11 11.94 17.86
CA TRP A 401 -17.36 11.25 17.55
C TRP A 401 -17.18 9.84 16.99
N ALA A 402 -16.01 9.51 16.46
CA ALA A 402 -15.73 8.24 15.82
C ALA A 402 -14.98 7.24 16.72
N LEU A 403 -14.41 7.72 17.84
CA LEU A 403 -13.66 6.92 18.80
C LEU A 403 -14.59 6.14 19.75
N ASN A 404 -14.06 5.09 20.37
CA ASN A 404 -14.81 4.22 21.27
C ASN A 404 -15.42 5.01 22.45
N ARG A 405 -16.74 4.98 22.60
CA ARG A 405 -17.46 5.75 23.63
C ARG A 405 -17.07 5.38 25.06
N ARG A 406 -16.77 4.10 25.33
CA ARG A 406 -16.32 3.65 26.65
C ARG A 406 -14.93 4.18 26.96
N CYS A 407 -14.06 4.21 25.96
CA CYS A 407 -12.76 4.86 26.06
C CYS A 407 -12.93 6.36 26.35
N LEU A 408 -13.75 7.07 25.59
CA LEU A 408 -13.95 8.51 25.80
C LEU A 408 -14.46 8.81 27.23
N ALA A 409 -15.35 7.97 27.76
CA ALA A 409 -15.90 8.08 29.10
C ALA A 409 -14.92 7.69 30.22
N SER A 410 -13.92 6.86 29.94
CA SER A 410 -12.88 6.49 30.92
C SER A 410 -11.74 7.51 31.00
N MET A 411 -11.57 8.35 29.97
CA MET A 411 -10.45 9.28 29.91
C MET A 411 -10.63 10.50 30.84
N PRO A 412 -9.54 10.98 31.47
CA PRO A 412 -9.53 12.26 32.15
C PRO A 412 -9.93 13.42 31.23
N THR A 413 -10.47 14.50 31.82
CA THR A 413 -10.82 15.72 31.09
C THR A 413 -9.63 16.22 30.26
N GLY A 414 -9.88 16.50 28.97
CA GLY A 414 -8.85 16.98 28.04
C GLY A 414 -7.91 15.89 27.50
N LYS A 415 -8.09 14.62 27.87
CA LYS A 415 -7.27 13.49 27.38
C LYS A 415 -8.01 12.53 26.46
N SER A 416 -9.30 12.75 26.18
CA SER A 416 -10.11 11.85 25.33
C SER A 416 -9.57 11.63 23.91
N TRP A 417 -8.71 12.54 23.40
CA TRP A 417 -8.03 12.35 22.12
C TRP A 417 -7.11 11.12 22.11
N SER A 418 -6.58 10.67 23.27
CA SER A 418 -5.70 9.50 23.36
C SER A 418 -6.40 8.19 22.98
N CYS A 419 -7.75 8.17 22.97
CA CYS A 419 -8.52 7.03 22.49
C CYS A 419 -8.29 6.68 21.02
N ILE A 420 -7.60 7.55 20.26
CA ILE A 420 -7.13 7.22 18.92
C ILE A 420 -5.94 6.25 18.92
N PHE A 421 -5.16 6.14 20.01
CA PHE A 421 -4.05 5.19 20.07
C PHE A 421 -4.56 3.76 20.17
N PRO A 422 -3.93 2.81 19.47
CA PRO A 422 -4.43 1.45 19.37
C PRO A 422 -4.45 0.73 20.72
N GLN A 423 -3.42 0.87 21.56
CA GLN A 423 -3.40 0.28 22.91
C GLN A 423 -4.47 0.88 23.82
N VAL A 424 -4.78 2.17 23.66
CA VAL A 424 -5.82 2.83 24.46
C VAL A 424 -7.21 2.39 24.00
N SER A 425 -7.45 2.33 22.69
CA SER A 425 -8.71 1.84 22.12
C SER A 425 -8.93 0.36 22.44
N LEU A 426 -7.92 -0.49 22.29
CA LEU A 426 -8.00 -1.94 22.51
C LEU A 426 -8.42 -2.29 23.94
N ALA A 427 -8.01 -1.50 24.93
CA ALA A 427 -8.44 -1.67 26.33
C ALA A 427 -9.97 -1.56 26.50
N HIS A 428 -10.68 -0.94 25.55
CA HIS A 428 -12.13 -0.71 25.59
C HIS A 428 -12.91 -1.43 24.47
N THR A 429 -12.22 -2.07 23.53
CA THR A 429 -12.84 -2.81 22.42
C THR A 429 -13.50 -4.09 22.94
N GLU A 430 -14.76 -4.33 22.53
CA GLU A 430 -15.49 -5.57 22.84
C GLU A 430 -15.48 -6.58 21.70
N THR A 431 -15.44 -6.09 20.47
CA THR A 431 -15.34 -6.92 19.29
C THR A 431 -14.09 -7.79 19.36
N PRO A 432 -14.19 -9.11 19.08
CA PRO A 432 -13.02 -9.96 19.01
C PRO A 432 -11.99 -9.47 17.99
N VAL A 433 -10.76 -9.28 18.44
CA VAL A 433 -9.64 -8.75 17.65
C VAL A 433 -8.51 -9.78 17.57
N PHE A 434 -7.95 -9.95 16.38
CA PHE A 434 -6.67 -10.62 16.18
C PHE A 434 -5.65 -9.66 15.58
N LEU A 435 -4.67 -9.25 16.38
CA LEU A 435 -3.62 -8.34 15.91
C LEU A 435 -2.61 -9.09 15.05
N VAL A 436 -2.27 -8.56 13.88
CA VAL A 436 -1.09 -9.00 13.12
C VAL A 436 -0.17 -7.79 12.99
N ASN A 437 1.01 -7.87 13.58
CA ASN A 437 1.91 -6.73 13.63
C ASN A 437 3.36 -7.21 13.75
N SER A 438 4.30 -6.47 13.16
CA SER A 438 5.68 -6.53 13.64
C SER A 438 5.79 -5.82 14.98
N ALA A 439 6.50 -6.42 15.95
CA ALA A 439 6.89 -5.74 17.18
C ALA A 439 7.89 -4.60 16.93
N MET A 440 8.64 -4.70 15.83
CA MET A 440 9.46 -3.63 15.27
C MET A 440 9.03 -3.42 13.82
N ASP A 441 7.93 -2.70 13.66
CA ASP A 441 7.38 -2.34 12.36
C ASP A 441 8.29 -1.32 11.66
N TRP A 442 8.49 -1.50 10.35
CA TRP A 442 9.38 -0.64 9.56
C TRP A 442 8.99 0.84 9.64
N TRP A 443 7.69 1.14 9.59
CA TRP A 443 7.19 2.50 9.74
C TRP A 443 7.39 3.00 11.17
N SER A 444 7.06 2.19 12.19
CA SER A 444 7.30 2.56 13.60
C SER A 444 8.77 2.86 13.90
N GLY A 445 9.70 2.09 13.32
CA GLY A 445 11.13 2.35 13.41
C GLY A 445 11.48 3.76 12.91
N LEU A 446 11.09 4.10 11.69
CA LEU A 446 11.42 5.39 11.07
C LEU A 446 10.61 6.59 11.59
N CYS A 447 9.42 6.36 12.13
CA CYS A 447 8.46 7.43 12.47
C CYS A 447 8.27 7.66 13.96
N ILE A 448 8.59 6.65 14.79
CA ILE A 448 8.36 6.70 16.23
C ILE A 448 9.69 6.61 16.97
N LEU A 449 10.49 5.60 16.68
CA LEU A 449 11.75 5.36 17.39
C LEU A 449 12.87 6.29 16.89
N TRP A 450 12.97 6.43 15.57
CA TRP A 450 13.94 7.26 14.85
C TRP A 450 13.23 8.41 14.12
N PRO A 451 12.45 9.29 14.75
CA PRO A 451 11.87 10.41 14.04
C PRO A 451 12.95 11.44 13.72
N THR A 452 12.78 12.21 12.64
CA THR A 452 13.49 13.49 12.56
C THR A 452 12.77 14.45 13.52
N SER A 453 13.49 15.42 14.08
CA SER A 453 12.91 16.52 14.89
C SER A 453 11.83 17.34 14.14
N THR A 454 11.59 17.04 12.86
CA THR A 454 10.55 17.60 12.02
C THR A 454 9.68 16.52 11.37
N ILE A 455 8.95 15.72 12.17
CA ILE A 455 7.75 15.02 11.65
C ILE A 455 6.79 16.01 10.93
N GLN A 456 6.86 17.30 11.27
CA GLN A 456 6.19 18.38 10.53
C GLN A 456 6.55 18.46 9.04
N LYS A 457 7.77 18.08 8.61
CA LYS A 457 8.14 18.03 7.17
C LYS A 457 7.83 16.69 6.51
N VAL A 458 7.62 15.64 7.30
CA VAL A 458 7.22 14.30 6.84
C VAL A 458 5.76 14.29 6.34
N ALA A 459 4.89 15.08 6.96
CA ALA A 459 3.48 15.19 6.58
C ALA A 459 3.26 15.92 5.22
N ALA A 460 4.29 16.54 4.66
CA ALA A 460 4.29 17.09 3.31
C ALA A 460 4.64 16.05 2.23
N ASP A 461 5.09 14.85 2.59
CA ASP A 461 5.27 13.74 1.65
C ASP A 461 3.92 13.04 1.40
N PRO A 462 3.41 13.03 0.15
CA PRO A 462 2.20 12.30 -0.25
C PRO A 462 2.15 10.83 0.19
N SER A 463 3.31 10.21 0.40
CA SER A 463 3.44 8.80 0.79
C SER A 463 3.35 8.54 2.30
N GLY A 464 3.39 9.57 3.15
CA GLY A 464 3.34 9.41 4.62
C GLY A 464 4.58 8.72 5.21
N ALA A 465 5.70 8.73 4.48
CA ALA A 465 6.97 8.11 4.87
C ALA A 465 7.84 9.08 5.67
N CYS A 466 8.20 8.73 6.90
CA CYS A 466 9.17 9.49 7.70
C CYS A 466 10.59 9.28 7.17
N GLY A 467 11.41 10.33 7.22
CA GLY A 467 12.86 10.16 7.17
C GLY A 467 13.53 10.05 5.79
N LYS A 468 12.96 10.52 4.67
CA LYS A 468 13.67 10.44 3.36
C LYS A 468 14.97 11.26 3.23
N SER A 469 15.41 11.99 4.26
CA SER A 469 16.73 12.59 4.23
C SER A 469 17.76 11.60 4.77
N GLN A 470 18.69 11.14 3.91
CA GLN A 470 19.92 10.43 4.32
C GLN A 470 20.75 11.19 5.38
N GLN A 471 20.39 12.45 5.66
CA GLN A 471 20.95 13.29 6.72
C GLN A 471 20.50 12.89 8.13
N GLN A 472 19.53 11.98 8.26
CA GLN A 472 19.06 11.50 9.55
C GLN A 472 19.98 10.39 10.08
N VAL A 473 20.51 10.59 11.30
CA VAL A 473 21.55 9.75 11.93
C VAL A 473 21.20 8.26 11.93
N HIS A 474 19.94 7.90 12.19
CA HIS A 474 19.47 6.53 12.35
C HIS A 474 18.81 5.92 11.09
N TYR A 475 18.82 6.64 9.96
CA TYR A 475 18.11 6.22 8.74
C TYR A 475 18.57 4.86 8.21
N ALA A 476 19.89 4.61 8.21
CA ALA A 476 20.44 3.34 7.71
C ALA A 476 19.93 2.12 8.51
N CYS A 477 19.83 2.27 9.84
CA CYS A 477 19.27 1.26 10.73
C CYS A 477 17.75 1.12 10.56
N GLY A 478 17.02 2.24 10.50
CA GLY A 478 15.57 2.26 10.29
C GLY A 478 15.12 1.68 8.94
N GLU A 479 15.95 1.77 7.91
CA GLU A 479 15.69 1.13 6.61
C GLU A 479 16.08 -0.35 6.59
N ASN A 480 17.20 -0.69 7.22
CA ASN A 480 17.75 -2.04 7.24
C ASN A 480 18.34 -2.34 8.61
N VAL A 481 17.66 -3.22 9.36
CA VAL A 481 18.07 -3.60 10.73
C VAL A 481 19.46 -4.19 10.78
N GLU A 482 19.92 -4.76 9.68
CA GLU A 482 21.25 -5.32 9.58
C GLU A 482 22.29 -4.20 9.72
N ARG A 483 22.03 -2.99 9.19
CA ARG A 483 22.94 -1.83 9.26
C ARG A 483 22.94 -1.09 10.60
N CYS A 484 22.29 -1.62 11.63
CA CYS A 484 22.25 -0.98 12.94
C CYS A 484 23.57 -1.14 13.71
N THR A 485 23.94 -0.07 14.41
CA THR A 485 24.95 -0.10 15.46
C THR A 485 24.46 -0.89 16.69
N PRO A 486 25.35 -1.33 17.58
CA PRO A 486 24.93 -2.00 18.83
C PRO A 486 23.98 -1.17 19.69
N PHE A 487 24.15 0.17 19.72
CA PHE A 487 23.26 1.07 20.44
C PHE A 487 21.85 1.09 19.83
N GLU A 488 21.75 1.22 18.50
CA GLU A 488 20.46 1.22 17.82
C GLU A 488 19.76 -0.14 17.99
N MET A 489 20.51 -1.24 17.91
CA MET A 489 19.97 -2.57 18.11
C MET A 489 19.45 -2.78 19.54
N PHE A 490 20.15 -2.25 20.54
CA PHE A 490 19.66 -2.22 21.92
C PHE A 490 18.32 -1.48 22.01
N ALA A 491 18.21 -0.30 21.40
CA ALA A 491 16.97 0.48 21.39
C ALA A 491 15.82 -0.20 20.62
N MET A 492 16.11 -0.86 19.49
CA MET A 492 15.10 -1.65 18.77
C MET A 492 14.59 -2.81 19.62
N ASN A 493 15.49 -3.52 20.31
CA ASN A 493 15.10 -4.58 21.25
C ASN A 493 14.33 -4.05 22.46
N GLN A 494 14.64 -2.84 22.94
CA GLN A 494 13.81 -2.18 23.95
C GLN A 494 12.40 -1.91 23.43
N TYR A 495 12.27 -1.38 22.22
CA TYR A 495 10.95 -1.15 21.62
C TYR A 495 10.15 -2.44 21.40
N ILE A 496 10.80 -3.56 21.03
CA ILE A 496 10.15 -4.88 20.94
C ILE A 496 9.62 -5.34 22.31
N ARG A 497 10.39 -5.11 23.38
CA ARG A 497 9.95 -5.38 24.76
C ARG A 497 8.80 -4.47 25.16
N ASP A 498 8.87 -3.19 24.84
CA ASP A 498 7.82 -2.20 25.12
C ASP A 498 6.53 -2.54 24.36
N PHE A 499 6.63 -3.05 23.13
CA PHE A 499 5.47 -3.55 22.39
C PHE A 499 4.80 -4.70 23.13
N SER A 500 5.60 -5.69 23.52
CA SER A 500 5.10 -6.89 24.20
C SER A 500 4.51 -6.54 25.56
N SER A 501 5.16 -5.69 26.34
CA SER A 501 4.69 -5.25 27.65
C SER A 501 3.42 -4.39 27.54
N THR A 502 3.34 -3.49 26.55
CA THR A 502 2.15 -2.66 26.30
C THR A 502 0.95 -3.54 25.94
N LEU A 503 1.13 -4.54 25.08
CA LEU A 503 0.07 -5.46 24.70
C LEU A 503 -0.38 -6.35 25.88
N GLU A 504 0.55 -6.78 26.74
CA GLU A 504 0.23 -7.51 27.96
C GLU A 504 -0.44 -6.62 29.03
N ALA A 505 -0.08 -5.33 29.07
CA ALA A 505 -0.61 -4.34 30.00
C ALA A 505 -1.95 -3.74 29.57
N THR A 506 -2.39 -3.92 28.30
CA THR A 506 -3.78 -3.68 27.92
C THR A 506 -4.69 -4.65 28.68
N GLU A 507 -5.09 -4.23 29.90
CA GLU A 507 -5.91 -4.96 30.88
C GLU A 507 -7.11 -5.67 30.25
N SER A 508 -7.65 -6.67 30.98
CA SER A 508 -8.85 -7.50 30.79
C SER A 508 -9.41 -7.68 29.36
N SER A 509 -9.66 -6.63 28.59
CA SER A 509 -10.11 -6.62 27.19
C SER A 509 -9.21 -7.40 26.24
N PHE A 510 -7.90 -7.15 26.11
CA PHE A 510 -7.08 -8.01 25.22
C PHE A 510 -6.99 -9.45 25.76
N LEU A 511 -7.02 -9.62 27.08
CA LEU A 511 -7.05 -10.92 27.75
C LEU A 511 -8.35 -11.71 27.55
N LYS A 512 -9.42 -11.10 27.02
CA LYS A 512 -10.70 -11.77 26.76
C LYS A 512 -10.51 -12.95 25.81
N ALA A 513 -11.26 -14.02 26.09
CA ALA A 513 -11.38 -15.15 25.18
C ALA A 513 -11.92 -14.67 23.82
N GLY A 514 -11.43 -15.28 22.74
CA GLY A 514 -11.73 -14.82 21.38
C GLY A 514 -10.82 -13.71 20.86
N ASN A 515 -9.92 -13.15 21.66
CA ASN A 515 -8.82 -12.30 21.16
C ASN A 515 -7.56 -13.12 20.87
N GLY A 516 -6.67 -12.58 20.05
CA GLY A 516 -5.37 -13.18 19.74
C GLY A 516 -4.41 -12.19 19.13
N ALA A 517 -3.17 -12.61 18.94
CA ALA A 517 -2.20 -11.82 18.20
C ALA A 517 -1.12 -12.70 17.58
N PHE A 518 -0.73 -12.36 16.35
CA PHE A 518 0.49 -12.80 15.72
C PHE A 518 1.47 -11.64 15.67
N ILE A 519 2.38 -11.60 16.64
CA ILE A 519 3.39 -10.55 16.76
C ILE A 519 4.74 -11.13 16.34
N HIS A 520 5.28 -10.68 15.21
CA HIS A 520 6.57 -11.14 14.69
C HIS A 520 7.67 -10.09 14.84
N SER A 521 8.92 -10.47 14.58
CA SER A 521 10.07 -9.56 14.65
C SER A 521 10.54 -9.07 13.28
N CYS A 522 9.97 -9.54 12.17
CA CYS A 522 10.38 -9.11 10.84
C CYS A 522 10.16 -7.62 10.61
N HIS A 523 11.18 -6.92 10.10
CA HIS A 523 11.16 -5.48 9.86
C HIS A 523 10.38 -5.16 8.58
N THR A 524 9.06 -5.26 8.67
CA THR A 524 8.12 -5.11 7.56
C THR A 524 7.02 -4.11 7.93
N HIS A 525 6.21 -3.75 6.94
CA HIS A 525 4.99 -2.97 7.11
C HIS A 525 3.95 -3.47 6.11
N CYS A 526 2.73 -3.74 6.55
CA CYS A 526 1.66 -4.32 5.73
C CYS A 526 1.94 -5.71 5.14
N GLU A 527 2.73 -6.53 5.83
CA GLU A 527 3.15 -7.87 5.39
C GLU A 527 1.99 -8.84 5.10
N ALA A 528 0.82 -8.63 5.71
CA ALA A 528 -0.35 -9.48 5.45
C ALA A 528 -1.04 -9.19 4.10
N LEU A 529 -0.54 -8.24 3.31
CA LEU A 529 -1.05 -7.88 1.97
C LEU A 529 -0.16 -8.38 0.81
N ASP A 530 0.95 -9.05 1.11
CA ASP A 530 1.85 -9.66 0.12
C ASP A 530 2.10 -11.15 0.39
N ASP A 531 3.16 -11.72 -0.21
CA ASP A 531 3.50 -13.14 -0.06
C ASP A 531 3.99 -13.51 1.35
N SER A 532 4.32 -12.52 2.17
CA SER A 532 4.68 -12.69 3.57
C SER A 532 3.54 -13.27 4.37
N TRP A 533 2.28 -13.03 3.98
CA TRP A 533 1.07 -13.60 4.56
C TRP A 533 1.15 -15.12 4.78
N THR A 534 1.74 -15.84 3.83
CA THR A 534 1.91 -17.30 3.90
C THR A 534 3.33 -17.74 4.27
N ARG A 535 4.27 -16.80 4.43
CA ARG A 535 5.70 -17.09 4.57
C ARG A 535 6.26 -16.78 5.96
N ILE A 536 5.93 -15.62 6.53
CA ILE A 536 6.41 -15.26 7.88
C ILE A 536 5.73 -16.20 8.88
N ALA A 537 6.56 -16.89 9.66
CA ALA A 537 6.12 -17.89 10.63
C ALA A 537 6.80 -17.71 11.98
N ILE A 538 6.08 -18.10 13.04
CA ILE A 538 6.59 -18.21 14.41
C ILE A 538 6.40 -19.66 14.83
N HIS A 539 7.49 -20.33 15.18
CA HIS A 539 7.50 -21.75 15.55
C HIS A 539 6.74 -22.63 14.54
N GLY A 540 6.98 -22.40 13.24
CA GLY A 540 6.38 -23.16 12.15
C GLY A 540 4.92 -22.83 11.83
N THR A 541 4.27 -21.91 12.57
CA THR A 541 2.92 -21.43 12.24
C THR A 541 3.00 -20.10 11.51
N THR A 542 2.44 -20.02 10.29
CA THR A 542 2.42 -18.78 9.48
C THR A 542 1.36 -17.78 9.96
N MET A 543 1.47 -16.51 9.54
CA MET A 543 0.42 -15.49 9.79
C MET A 543 -0.96 -15.97 9.34
N HIS A 544 -1.06 -16.46 8.10
CA HIS A 544 -2.28 -17.04 7.56
C HIS A 544 -2.84 -18.16 8.45
N GLN A 545 -2.01 -19.13 8.84
CA GLN A 545 -2.45 -20.25 9.66
C GLN A 545 -2.91 -19.79 11.05
N ALA A 546 -2.24 -18.81 11.65
CA ALA A 546 -2.59 -18.26 12.95
C ALA A 546 -3.95 -17.55 12.92
N VAL A 547 -4.16 -16.66 11.95
CA VAL A 547 -5.46 -15.98 11.74
C VAL A 547 -6.55 -16.98 11.44
N LEU A 548 -6.27 -18.01 10.63
CA LEU A 548 -7.23 -19.07 10.31
C LEU A 548 -7.66 -19.88 11.54
N ARG A 549 -6.69 -20.30 12.36
CA ARG A 549 -6.96 -21.04 13.61
C ARG A 549 -7.81 -20.21 14.56
N TRP A 550 -7.53 -18.91 14.68
CA TRP A 550 -8.33 -18.00 15.47
C TRP A 550 -9.73 -17.79 14.88
N TRP A 551 -9.84 -17.52 13.59
CA TRP A 551 -11.13 -17.27 12.92
C TRP A 551 -12.08 -18.46 13.05
N ARG A 552 -11.55 -19.69 13.01
CA ARG A 552 -12.31 -20.92 13.19
C ARG A 552 -12.66 -21.25 14.64
N SER A 553 -12.01 -20.63 15.63
CA SER A 553 -12.29 -20.92 17.03
C SER A 553 -13.56 -20.21 17.49
N ASP A 554 -14.32 -20.83 18.41
CA ASP A 554 -15.52 -20.24 19.02
C ASP A 554 -15.19 -19.71 20.42
N GLY A 555 -14.38 -18.65 20.47
CA GLY A 555 -14.01 -18.00 21.73
C GLY A 555 -12.96 -18.78 22.53
N ALA A 556 -11.99 -19.40 21.84
CA ALA A 556 -10.88 -20.04 22.52
C ALA A 556 -10.08 -19.04 23.40
N PRO A 557 -9.41 -19.52 24.46
CA PRO A 557 -8.56 -18.68 25.27
C PRO A 557 -7.50 -17.98 24.42
N ARG A 558 -7.22 -16.71 24.75
CA ARG A 558 -6.20 -15.90 24.07
C ARG A 558 -4.83 -16.60 24.01
N SER A 559 -4.47 -17.35 25.04
CA SER A 559 -3.20 -18.10 25.11
C SER A 559 -3.04 -19.12 23.96
N SER A 560 -4.14 -19.65 23.42
CA SER A 560 -4.14 -20.56 22.25
C SER A 560 -3.87 -19.84 20.92
N HIS A 561 -3.92 -18.50 20.93
CA HIS A 561 -3.85 -17.63 19.76
C HIS A 561 -2.84 -16.50 19.91
N LEU A 562 -1.84 -16.68 20.78
CA LEU A 562 -0.76 -15.72 20.97
C LEU A 562 0.56 -16.27 20.42
N TYR A 563 1.12 -15.55 19.46
CA TYR A 563 2.44 -15.79 18.89
C TYR A 563 3.31 -14.58 19.18
N LYS A 564 4.46 -14.81 19.80
CA LYS A 564 5.34 -13.77 20.34
C LYS A 564 6.57 -13.56 19.43
N PRO A 565 7.11 -12.34 19.35
CA PRO A 565 8.31 -12.05 18.59
C PRO A 565 9.53 -12.62 19.31
N CYS A 566 10.62 -12.82 18.57
CA CYS A 566 11.95 -12.92 19.17
C CYS A 566 12.60 -11.53 19.22
N GLU A 567 13.57 -11.36 20.12
CA GLU A 567 14.45 -10.19 20.09
C GLU A 567 15.53 -10.38 19.03
N TYR A 568 15.93 -9.28 18.38
CA TYR A 568 17.05 -9.28 17.46
C TYR A 568 18.36 -9.68 18.16
N GLY A 569 19.28 -10.24 17.38
CA GLY A 569 20.60 -10.63 17.86
C GLY A 569 21.32 -9.47 18.57
N GLN A 570 21.95 -9.77 19.71
CA GLN A 570 22.58 -8.74 20.55
C GLN A 570 23.99 -8.32 20.08
N GLY A 571 24.56 -8.93 19.03
CA GLY A 571 25.97 -8.76 18.68
C GLY A 571 26.89 -9.19 19.84
N GLY A 572 27.39 -10.42 19.83
CA GLY A 572 28.22 -10.94 20.93
C GLY A 572 29.52 -10.14 21.16
N PRO A 573 30.31 -10.47 22.20
CA PRO A 573 31.60 -9.80 22.45
C PRO A 573 32.51 -10.01 21.24
N GLY A 574 32.75 -8.94 20.48
CA GLY A 574 33.34 -8.98 19.13
C GLY A 574 32.51 -8.30 18.04
N GLY A 575 31.27 -7.90 18.32
CA GLY A 575 30.51 -6.88 17.57
C GLY A 575 29.83 -7.31 16.26
N THR A 576 29.96 -8.55 15.80
CA THR A 576 29.36 -8.99 14.54
C THR A 576 28.75 -10.39 14.66
N LYS A 577 27.46 -10.49 15.02
CA LYS A 577 26.67 -11.70 14.75
C LYS A 577 25.51 -11.32 13.85
N TRP A 578 25.84 -11.16 12.59
CA TRP A 578 24.89 -11.00 11.50
C TRP A 578 24.32 -12.38 11.12
N PRO A 579 23.05 -12.48 10.74
CA PRO A 579 22.05 -11.41 10.71
C PRO A 579 21.50 -11.07 12.11
N TYR A 580 21.15 -9.80 12.35
CA TYR A 580 20.42 -9.36 13.53
C TYR A 580 18.97 -9.86 13.55
N GLN A 581 18.35 -10.02 12.36
CA GLN A 581 17.03 -10.65 12.23
C GLN A 581 17.02 -12.02 12.92
N CYS A 582 16.22 -12.14 13.97
CA CYS A 582 16.15 -13.37 14.77
C CYS A 582 15.17 -14.40 14.21
N ASN A 583 14.16 -13.96 13.46
CA ASN A 583 13.20 -14.87 12.84
C ASN A 583 13.71 -15.27 11.45
N PRO A 584 14.04 -16.55 11.22
CA PRO A 584 14.64 -17.00 9.96
C PRO A 584 13.67 -16.92 8.76
N THR A 585 12.38 -16.69 9.02
CA THR A 585 11.36 -16.53 7.96
C THR A 585 11.16 -15.08 7.53
N CYS A 586 11.83 -14.12 8.17
CA CYS A 586 11.93 -12.77 7.64
C CYS A 586 12.61 -12.82 6.27
N MET A 587 12.25 -11.91 5.35
CA MET A 587 12.97 -11.83 4.08
C MET A 587 14.46 -11.66 4.40
N SER A 588 15.29 -12.58 3.93
CA SER A 588 16.72 -12.30 3.81
C SER A 588 16.83 -11.09 2.90
N LEU A 589 17.16 -9.95 3.47
CA LEU A 589 17.71 -8.87 2.67
C LEU A 589 18.91 -9.49 1.95
N PRO A 590 19.01 -9.41 0.60
CA PRO A 590 20.16 -9.95 -0.10
C PRO A 590 21.42 -9.35 0.55
N ALA A 591 22.36 -10.25 0.86
CA ALA A 591 23.66 -9.93 1.44
C ALA A 591 24.41 -8.89 0.62
#